data_AF-A0A957SSB4-F1
#
_entry.id   AF-A0A957SSB4-F1
#
_cell.length_a   1.000
_cell.length_b   1.000
_cell.length_c   1.000
_cell.angle_alpha   90.00
_cell.angle_beta   90.00
_cell.angle_gamma   90.00
#
_symmetry.space_group_name_H-M   'P 1'
#
loop_
_entity.id
_entity.type
_entity.pdbx_description
1 polymer ?
#
loop_
_entity_poly.entity_id
_entity_poly.type
_entity_poly.pdbx_seq_one_letter_code
_entity_poly.pdbx_strand_id
1 'polypeptide(L)'
;KVNVRNAASGLQSLWGDDHDEKSDSVIAMTRSMALPANAWLAFRHMWDFETGSDRLGDGPSYYDGGVVEYSTDNGISWQDARTLFSTNGYVGQIITTTENPLGGRQAFVDSSRGFLLSKLDLSTLAQKSVRFRFRVGTDIGVGHWGWFVDDVQFYTCGAGNTAPYAAAIPRQTLQQNGQSTGQIDLWSYAIDMQDPAEVLTYTLASSAPISAGVSLDDNRYLNIAPQQGFIGSPTVSVLISDTGNLATTASVPIAVRDDRLVHLPVVLKQEPIKLPAEIYTVEETAINLTAPDANYCHALTMVAGNRYASLIKFNVADIPQRTIIQGAQLSLYLIGSLDRPTSTRAIGLYRVNAPWLACNVTWNTQPAVAEELGRLNIPHSSDQQFTYDVTGVVQGWINGQIPNMGLLLKEVGAANRDESYREFVASSFTDFPPVLTIQYQNGVVVSQQLPVQAEHTEAAAEPYSVMWSPTALVCGGAAGDMTMCLAK
;
A
#
# COMPACT_ATOMS: atom_id res chain seq x y z
N LYS A 1 -13.35 -11.15 10.75
CA LYS A 1 -13.84 -9.75 10.66
C LYS A 1 -13.01 -9.00 9.59
N VAL A 2 -13.45 -7.84 9.12
CA VAL A 2 -12.58 -6.91 8.35
C VAL A 2 -11.97 -5.93 9.36
N ASN A 3 -10.65 -5.83 9.41
CA ASN A 3 -9.91 -4.91 10.26
C ASN A 3 -9.45 -3.71 9.45
N VAL A 4 -9.37 -2.53 10.09
CA VAL A 4 -8.94 -1.26 9.48
C VAL A 4 -7.67 -0.67 10.11
N ARG A 5 -7.07 -1.37 11.07
CA ARG A 5 -5.93 -0.87 11.85
C ARG A 5 -4.60 -1.53 11.50
N ASN A 6 -4.61 -2.80 11.07
CA ASN A 6 -3.41 -3.56 10.70
C ASN A 6 -3.65 -4.23 9.35
N ALA A 7 -3.05 -3.70 8.28
CA ALA A 7 -3.09 -4.26 6.93
C ALA A 7 -1.67 -4.30 6.37
N ALA A 8 -1.36 -5.35 5.59
CA ALA A 8 -0.09 -5.45 4.90
C ALA A 8 -0.05 -4.49 3.70
N SER A 9 -1.21 -4.26 3.09
CA SER A 9 -1.40 -3.25 2.05
C SER A 9 -2.80 -2.61 2.15
N GLY A 10 -2.95 -1.37 1.67
CA GLY A 10 -4.23 -0.67 1.73
C GLY A 10 -4.74 -0.41 3.16
N LEU A 11 -6.06 -0.31 3.30
CA LEU A 11 -6.72 0.09 4.55
C LEU A 11 -7.42 -1.06 5.28
N GLN A 12 -7.44 -2.27 4.72
CA GLN A 12 -8.26 -3.37 5.23
C GLN A 12 -7.53 -4.70 5.16
N SER A 13 -7.70 -5.52 6.20
CA SER A 13 -7.28 -6.92 6.22
C SER A 13 -8.37 -7.81 6.81
N LEU A 14 -8.23 -9.12 6.65
CA LEU A 14 -9.02 -10.09 7.41
C LEU A 14 -8.41 -10.22 8.81
N TRP A 15 -9.27 -10.31 9.82
CA TRP A 15 -8.85 -10.49 11.21
C TRP A 15 -9.65 -11.60 11.90
N GLY A 16 -8.93 -12.59 12.44
CA GLY A 16 -9.41 -13.58 13.40
C GLY A 16 -8.94 -13.20 14.79
N ASP A 17 -9.87 -13.06 15.71
CA ASP A 17 -9.63 -12.62 17.09
C ASP A 17 -9.07 -13.79 17.93
N ASP A 18 -8.18 -13.50 18.87
CA ASP A 18 -7.69 -14.47 19.85
C ASP A 18 -8.39 -14.20 21.19
N HIS A 19 -9.48 -14.92 21.43
CA HIS A 19 -10.35 -14.72 22.57
C HIS A 19 -9.80 -15.39 23.83
N ASP A 20 -10.06 -14.79 24.99
CA ASP A 20 -9.86 -15.38 26.32
C ASP A 20 -10.88 -16.50 26.65
N GLU A 21 -11.77 -16.81 25.71
CA GLU A 21 -12.74 -17.89 25.77
C GLU A 21 -12.56 -18.85 24.60
N LYS A 22 -12.97 -20.11 24.83
CA LYS A 22 -12.93 -21.14 23.81
C LYS A 22 -13.76 -20.72 22.59
N SER A 23 -13.11 -20.63 21.44
CA SER A 23 -13.75 -20.21 20.20
C SER A 23 -13.24 -21.00 18.99
N ASP A 24 -14.09 -21.05 17.96
CA ASP A 24 -13.77 -21.65 16.66
C ASP A 24 -14.25 -20.69 15.55
N SER A 25 -13.35 -19.84 15.10
CA SER A 25 -13.66 -18.77 14.16
C SER A 25 -13.13 -19.10 12.77
N VAL A 26 -13.98 -18.96 11.76
CA VAL A 26 -13.62 -19.26 10.36
C VAL A 26 -14.00 -18.13 9.41
N ILE A 27 -13.16 -17.94 8.39
CA ILE A 27 -13.54 -17.21 7.18
C ILE A 27 -13.18 -18.04 5.95
N ALA A 28 -14.15 -18.24 5.07
CA ALA A 28 -14.03 -19.15 3.93
C ALA A 28 -14.43 -18.47 2.61
N MET A 29 -13.80 -18.89 1.52
CA MET A 29 -14.27 -18.56 0.18
C MET A 29 -15.72 -19.02 0.00
N THR A 30 -16.59 -18.15 -0.52
CA THR A 30 -18.00 -18.46 -0.79
C THR A 30 -18.22 -19.12 -2.15
N ARG A 31 -17.23 -19.08 -3.04
CA ARG A 31 -17.26 -19.65 -4.38
C ARG A 31 -16.04 -20.52 -4.61
N SER A 32 -16.24 -21.62 -5.33
CA SER A 32 -15.15 -22.50 -5.74
C SER A 32 -14.43 -21.89 -6.94
N MET A 33 -13.13 -22.13 -7.02
CA MET A 33 -12.28 -21.68 -8.12
C MET A 33 -11.57 -22.88 -8.73
N ALA A 34 -11.62 -23.00 -10.06
CA ALA A 34 -10.86 -24.02 -10.78
C ALA A 34 -9.38 -23.65 -10.79
N LEU A 35 -8.51 -24.55 -10.33
CA LEU A 35 -7.07 -24.32 -10.32
C LEU A 35 -6.42 -24.69 -11.65
N PRO A 36 -5.66 -23.79 -12.29
CA PRO A 36 -4.81 -24.15 -13.41
C PRO A 36 -3.66 -25.08 -12.96
N ALA A 37 -2.96 -25.69 -13.92
CA ALA A 37 -1.72 -26.40 -13.62
C ALA A 37 -0.66 -25.42 -13.07
N ASN A 38 0.20 -25.88 -12.16
CA ASN A 38 1.28 -25.10 -11.54
C ASN A 38 0.80 -23.84 -10.77
N ALA A 39 -0.40 -23.91 -10.19
CA ALA A 39 -0.96 -22.85 -9.36
C ALA A 39 -0.29 -22.79 -7.98
N TRP A 40 -0.22 -21.59 -7.45
CA TRP A 40 0.27 -21.22 -6.14
C TRP A 40 -0.78 -20.36 -5.44
N LEU A 41 -0.80 -20.45 -4.12
CA LEU A 41 -1.47 -19.47 -3.26
C LEU A 41 -0.42 -18.74 -2.45
N ALA A 42 -0.47 -17.42 -2.42
CA ALA A 42 0.28 -16.59 -1.49
C ALA A 42 -0.65 -15.71 -0.68
N PHE A 43 -0.24 -15.39 0.54
CA PHE A 43 -0.89 -14.38 1.37
C PHE A 43 0.12 -13.78 2.34
N ARG A 44 -0.08 -12.51 2.68
CA ARG A 44 0.63 -11.87 3.78
C ARG A 44 -0.16 -12.03 5.05
N HIS A 45 0.51 -12.31 6.15
CA HIS A 45 -0.15 -12.44 7.43
C HIS A 45 0.77 -12.13 8.59
N MET A 46 0.17 -11.65 9.68
CA MET A 46 0.78 -11.47 10.98
C MET A 46 -0.11 -12.16 12.00
N TRP A 47 0.46 -12.85 12.98
CA TRP A 47 -0.31 -13.46 14.05
C TRP A 47 0.36 -13.28 15.42
N ASP A 48 -0.46 -13.26 16.46
CA ASP A 48 -0.06 -13.28 17.86
C ASP A 48 -1.09 -14.12 18.63
N PHE A 49 -0.68 -15.31 19.06
CA PHE A 49 -1.53 -16.27 19.74
C PHE A 49 -0.98 -16.64 21.11
N GLU A 50 -1.88 -16.98 22.04
CA GLU A 50 -1.53 -17.39 23.39
C GLU A 50 -0.48 -18.52 23.42
N THR A 51 0.60 -18.24 24.16
CA THR A 51 1.65 -19.21 24.46
C THR A 51 2.15 -19.04 25.88
N GLY A 52 2.56 -20.15 26.50
CA GLY A 52 3.20 -20.15 27.81
C GLY A 52 4.51 -20.91 27.77
N SER A 53 5.44 -20.54 28.64
CA SER A 53 6.56 -21.40 29.00
C SER A 53 6.15 -22.26 30.19
N ASP A 54 6.32 -23.57 30.09
CA ASP A 54 6.24 -24.40 31.29
C ASP A 54 7.35 -23.98 32.29
N ARG A 55 7.09 -24.07 33.60
CA ARG A 55 8.09 -23.68 34.62
C ARG A 55 9.18 -24.74 34.83
N LEU A 56 9.20 -25.80 34.02
CA LEU A 56 10.02 -27.01 34.24
C LEU A 56 10.97 -27.35 33.07
N GLY A 57 10.96 -26.59 31.97
CA GLY A 57 11.94 -26.73 30.89
C GLY A 57 11.52 -27.66 29.76
N ASP A 58 10.23 -28.01 29.64
CA ASP A 58 9.66 -28.84 28.58
C ASP A 58 9.37 -28.07 27.28
N GLY A 59 9.68 -26.78 27.24
CA GLY A 59 9.54 -25.92 26.05
C GLY A 59 8.22 -25.16 26.01
N PRO A 60 7.97 -24.41 24.92
CA PRO A 60 6.77 -23.59 24.80
C PRO A 60 5.51 -24.47 24.66
N SER A 61 4.48 -24.11 25.41
CA SER A 61 3.11 -24.60 25.29
C SER A 61 2.34 -23.62 24.41
N TYR A 62 1.83 -24.12 23.30
CA TYR A 62 1.02 -23.34 22.36
C TYR A 62 -0.45 -23.66 22.63
N TYR A 63 -1.15 -22.70 23.22
CA TYR A 63 -2.54 -22.87 23.63
C TYR A 63 -3.49 -22.56 22.48
N ASP A 64 -3.15 -21.51 21.72
CA ASP A 64 -3.96 -21.00 20.62
C ASP A 64 -3.24 -21.02 19.28
N GLY A 65 -4.02 -20.94 18.20
CA GLY A 65 -3.43 -20.92 16.87
C GLY A 65 -4.38 -20.86 15.68
N GLY A 66 -3.77 -20.68 14.52
CA GLY A 66 -4.42 -20.52 13.23
C GLY A 66 -4.01 -21.59 12.22
N VAL A 67 -4.98 -22.11 11.46
CA VAL A 67 -4.76 -23.05 10.36
C VAL A 67 -5.39 -22.57 9.06
N VAL A 68 -4.77 -22.94 7.95
CA VAL A 68 -5.36 -22.84 6.61
C VAL A 68 -5.89 -24.20 6.20
N GLU A 69 -7.12 -24.21 5.68
CA GLU A 69 -7.76 -25.43 5.20
C GLU A 69 -8.30 -25.22 3.80
N TYR A 70 -8.41 -26.31 3.04
CA TYR A 70 -8.97 -26.30 1.71
C TYR A 70 -10.07 -27.36 1.54
N SER A 71 -10.99 -27.11 0.62
CA SER A 71 -12.06 -28.02 0.25
C SER A 71 -12.04 -28.26 -1.25
N THR A 72 -12.26 -29.51 -1.67
CA THR A 72 -12.43 -29.91 -3.07
C THR A 72 -13.86 -30.35 -3.39
N ASP A 73 -14.79 -30.15 -2.46
CA ASP A 73 -16.19 -30.62 -2.53
C ASP A 73 -17.18 -29.49 -2.21
N ASN A 74 -16.84 -28.26 -2.64
CA ASN A 74 -17.67 -27.06 -2.47
C ASN A 74 -17.93 -26.66 -0.99
N GLY A 75 -17.02 -27.01 -0.09
CA GLY A 75 -17.06 -26.64 1.32
C GLY A 75 -17.78 -27.65 2.22
N ILE A 76 -18.11 -28.85 1.73
CA ILE A 76 -18.73 -29.93 2.52
C ILE A 76 -17.71 -30.50 3.52
N SER A 77 -16.49 -30.78 3.07
CA SER A 77 -15.38 -31.21 3.91
C SER A 77 -14.15 -30.34 3.70
N TRP A 78 -13.32 -30.25 4.74
CA TRP A 78 -12.13 -29.40 4.78
C TRP A 78 -10.91 -30.21 5.19
N GLN A 79 -9.84 -30.06 4.44
CA GLN A 79 -8.55 -30.72 4.63
C GLN A 79 -7.51 -29.69 5.09
N ASP A 80 -6.59 -30.11 5.94
CA ASP A 80 -5.50 -29.25 6.41
C ASP A 80 -4.51 -28.94 5.28
N ALA A 81 -4.17 -27.67 5.07
CA ALA A 81 -3.24 -27.23 4.04
C ALA A 81 -1.76 -27.37 4.43
N ARG A 82 -1.42 -27.91 5.62
CA ARG A 82 -0.05 -28.04 6.14
C ARG A 82 0.96 -28.52 5.11
N THR A 83 0.63 -29.56 4.35
CA THR A 83 1.56 -30.19 3.40
C THR A 83 1.74 -29.40 2.11
N LEU A 84 0.93 -28.38 1.86
CA LEU A 84 1.00 -27.53 0.68
C LEU A 84 1.96 -26.35 0.88
N PHE A 85 2.29 -25.98 2.13
CA PHE A 85 3.20 -24.85 2.40
C PHE A 85 4.61 -25.15 1.88
N SER A 86 5.10 -24.24 1.05
CA SER A 86 6.47 -24.21 0.49
C SER A 86 7.34 -23.12 1.11
N THR A 87 6.72 -22.15 1.77
CA THR A 87 7.38 -21.01 2.44
C THR A 87 6.55 -20.61 3.64
N ASN A 88 7.20 -20.41 4.79
CA ASN A 88 6.61 -19.93 6.05
C ASN A 88 5.32 -20.64 6.46
N GLY A 89 5.33 -21.98 6.48
CA GLY A 89 4.20 -22.77 6.98
C GLY A 89 4.09 -22.80 8.51
N TYR A 90 3.30 -23.73 9.02
CA TYR A 90 3.08 -23.91 10.47
C TYR A 90 4.37 -24.11 11.26
N VAL A 91 4.43 -23.50 12.44
CA VAL A 91 5.66 -23.38 13.24
C VAL A 91 5.61 -24.16 14.56
N GLY A 92 4.44 -24.67 14.96
CA GLY A 92 4.30 -25.45 16.18
C GLY A 92 2.99 -26.23 16.26
N GLN A 93 2.80 -26.94 17.36
CA GLN A 93 1.62 -27.79 17.59
C GLN A 93 0.83 -27.29 18.78
N ILE A 94 -0.45 -27.03 18.56
CA ILE A 94 -1.37 -26.66 19.63
C ILE A 94 -1.48 -27.85 20.58
N ILE A 95 -1.35 -27.60 21.89
CA ILE A 95 -1.41 -28.67 22.88
C ILE A 95 -2.83 -29.24 23.00
N THR A 96 -2.96 -30.47 23.49
CA THR A 96 -4.26 -31.17 23.55
C THR A 96 -5.02 -30.97 24.85
N THR A 97 -4.41 -30.32 25.85
CA THR A 97 -4.89 -30.31 27.24
C THR A 97 -5.79 -29.12 27.59
N THR A 98 -6.05 -28.21 26.65
CA THR A 98 -6.77 -26.96 26.93
C THR A 98 -8.12 -26.82 26.23
N GLU A 99 -8.64 -27.90 25.66
CA GLU A 99 -9.94 -27.92 24.97
C GLU A 99 -10.07 -26.99 23.75
N ASN A 100 -8.96 -26.42 23.27
CA ASN A 100 -8.90 -25.72 21.99
C ASN A 100 -9.44 -26.64 20.86
N PRO A 101 -10.37 -26.18 20.00
CA PRO A 101 -10.94 -26.99 18.92
C PRO A 101 -9.93 -27.43 17.84
N LEU A 102 -8.74 -26.83 17.82
CA LEU A 102 -7.60 -27.19 16.99
C LEU A 102 -6.51 -27.97 17.75
N GLY A 103 -6.75 -28.36 19.00
CA GLY A 103 -5.80 -29.09 19.84
C GLY A 103 -5.19 -30.31 19.16
N GLY A 104 -3.86 -30.42 19.24
CA GLY A 104 -3.08 -31.47 18.60
C GLY A 104 -2.72 -31.21 17.13
N ARG A 105 -3.25 -30.15 16.51
CA ARG A 105 -2.89 -29.78 15.14
C ARG A 105 -1.63 -28.95 15.12
N GLN A 106 -0.89 -29.11 14.03
CA GLN A 106 0.17 -28.17 13.69
C GLN A 106 -0.46 -26.92 13.10
N ALA A 107 0.02 -25.75 13.50
CA ALA A 107 -0.62 -24.48 13.23
C ALA A 107 0.41 -23.34 13.21
N PHE A 108 -0.06 -22.16 12.81
CA PHE A 108 0.55 -20.91 13.23
C PHE A 108 0.23 -20.71 14.71
N VAL A 109 1.27 -20.60 15.53
CA VAL A 109 1.21 -20.48 16.99
C VAL A 109 2.23 -19.43 17.44
N ASP A 110 2.17 -19.01 18.71
CA ASP A 110 3.01 -17.93 19.24
C ASP A 110 2.84 -16.65 18.37
N SER A 111 3.89 -15.85 18.25
CA SER A 111 3.90 -14.58 17.54
C SER A 111 4.77 -14.62 16.28
N SER A 112 4.26 -14.08 15.17
CA SER A 112 5.07 -13.86 13.96
C SER A 112 5.92 -12.60 14.00
N ARG A 113 5.69 -11.72 14.99
CA ARG A 113 6.42 -10.46 15.21
C ARG A 113 6.41 -9.51 13.99
N GLY A 114 5.35 -9.59 13.18
CA GLY A 114 5.16 -8.78 11.98
C GLY A 114 4.55 -9.57 10.81
N PHE A 115 4.33 -8.88 9.70
CA PHE A 115 3.80 -9.51 8.48
C PHE A 115 4.86 -10.34 7.77
N LEU A 116 4.52 -11.61 7.53
CA LEU A 116 5.29 -12.55 6.73
C LEU A 116 4.51 -12.95 5.48
N LEU A 117 5.22 -13.44 4.46
CA LEU A 117 4.63 -14.02 3.25
C LEU A 117 4.61 -15.55 3.37
N SER A 118 3.42 -16.13 3.31
CA SER A 118 3.21 -17.58 3.17
C SER A 118 2.97 -17.95 1.72
N LYS A 119 3.52 -19.10 1.28
CA LYS A 119 3.27 -19.64 -0.08
C LYS A 119 2.92 -21.12 -0.04
N LEU A 120 1.87 -21.51 -0.77
CA LEU A 120 1.45 -22.89 -0.94
C LEU A 120 1.59 -23.32 -2.40
N ASP A 121 2.22 -24.48 -2.62
CA ASP A 121 2.20 -25.18 -3.90
C ASP A 121 0.87 -25.94 -4.06
N LEU A 122 0.08 -25.58 -5.07
CA LEU A 122 -1.22 -26.19 -5.33
C LEU A 122 -1.16 -27.24 -6.44
N SER A 123 0.03 -27.67 -6.87
CA SER A 123 0.22 -28.65 -7.95
C SER A 123 -0.59 -29.94 -7.75
N THR A 124 -0.68 -30.43 -6.52
CA THR A 124 -1.47 -31.62 -6.15
C THR A 124 -2.99 -31.43 -6.24
N LEU A 125 -3.45 -30.18 -6.36
CA LEU A 125 -4.84 -29.77 -6.51
C LEU A 125 -5.16 -29.25 -7.93
N ALA A 126 -4.21 -29.32 -8.85
CA ALA A 126 -4.39 -28.86 -10.23
C ALA A 126 -5.64 -29.48 -10.88
N GLN A 127 -6.34 -28.68 -11.68
CA GLN A 127 -7.59 -29.04 -12.39
C GLN A 127 -8.78 -29.39 -11.47
N LYS A 128 -8.66 -29.23 -10.15
CA LYS A 128 -9.80 -29.34 -9.22
C LYS A 128 -10.41 -27.96 -8.99
N SER A 129 -11.69 -27.96 -8.62
CA SER A 129 -12.35 -26.80 -8.04
C SER A 129 -12.10 -26.76 -6.54
N VAL A 130 -11.50 -25.68 -6.05
CA VAL A 130 -11.10 -25.55 -4.65
C VAL A 130 -11.74 -24.34 -3.96
N ARG A 131 -11.84 -24.43 -2.64
CA ARG A 131 -12.06 -23.30 -1.72
C ARG A 131 -11.01 -23.34 -0.64
N PHE A 132 -10.58 -22.17 -0.18
CA PHE A 132 -9.71 -22.02 0.99
C PHE A 132 -10.48 -21.34 2.12
N ARG A 133 -10.08 -21.65 3.35
CA ARG A 133 -10.51 -20.94 4.56
C ARG A 133 -9.36 -20.76 5.54
N PHE A 134 -9.46 -19.70 6.33
CA PHE A 134 -8.61 -19.43 7.48
C PHE A 134 -9.43 -19.69 8.73
N ARG A 135 -8.85 -20.41 9.69
CA ARG A 135 -9.51 -20.85 10.91
C ARG A 135 -8.64 -20.56 12.12
N VAL A 136 -9.21 -19.93 13.13
CA VAL A 136 -8.60 -19.70 14.44
C VAL A 136 -9.32 -20.55 15.47
N GLY A 137 -8.56 -21.26 16.29
CA GLY A 137 -9.08 -21.96 17.45
C GLY A 137 -8.44 -21.38 18.70
N THR A 138 -9.27 -21.08 19.69
CA THR A 138 -8.82 -20.57 20.99
C THR A 138 -9.26 -21.48 22.14
N ASP A 139 -8.52 -21.46 23.22
CA ASP A 139 -8.78 -22.15 24.46
C ASP A 139 -9.53 -21.26 25.48
N ILE A 140 -9.69 -21.72 26.72
CA ILE A 140 -10.16 -20.86 27.81
C ILE A 140 -8.96 -20.34 28.58
N GLY A 141 -8.74 -19.02 28.57
CA GLY A 141 -7.44 -18.53 28.98
C GLY A 141 -7.21 -17.06 28.69
N VAL A 142 -6.03 -16.73 28.17
CA VAL A 142 -5.60 -15.36 27.88
C VAL A 142 -5.71 -15.10 26.38
N GLY A 143 -6.50 -14.10 25.98
CA GLY A 143 -6.55 -13.66 24.59
C GLY A 143 -5.37 -12.75 24.19
N HIS A 144 -4.93 -12.86 22.94
CA HIS A 144 -3.95 -11.98 22.29
C HIS A 144 -4.55 -11.21 21.09
N TRP A 145 -3.70 -10.72 20.18
CA TRP A 145 -4.16 -9.96 19.01
C TRP A 145 -4.77 -10.83 17.92
N GLY A 146 -4.47 -12.13 17.89
CA GLY A 146 -4.96 -13.07 16.89
C GLY A 146 -4.29 -12.90 15.53
N TRP A 147 -5.05 -13.19 14.47
CA TRP A 147 -4.51 -13.41 13.13
C TRP A 147 -5.00 -12.41 12.11
N PHE A 148 -4.08 -11.64 11.54
CA PHE A 148 -4.30 -10.72 10.43
C PHE A 148 -3.86 -11.39 9.12
N VAL A 149 -4.76 -11.47 8.14
CA VAL A 149 -4.49 -12.06 6.82
C VAL A 149 -4.83 -11.04 5.73
N ASP A 150 -3.93 -10.84 4.80
CA ASP A 150 -4.03 -9.84 3.76
C ASP A 150 -3.34 -10.29 2.45
N ASP A 151 -3.55 -9.55 1.37
CA ASP A 151 -2.92 -9.80 0.06
C ASP A 151 -3.04 -11.26 -0.42
N VAL A 152 -4.22 -11.88 -0.24
CA VAL A 152 -4.47 -13.27 -0.65
C VAL A 152 -4.53 -13.35 -2.17
N GLN A 153 -3.59 -14.06 -2.78
CA GLN A 153 -3.40 -14.13 -4.23
C GLN A 153 -3.21 -15.57 -4.70
N PHE A 154 -3.95 -15.94 -5.75
CA PHE A 154 -3.68 -17.14 -6.54
C PHE A 154 -2.92 -16.75 -7.79
N TYR A 155 -1.81 -17.43 -8.09
CA TYR A 155 -0.96 -17.14 -9.24
C TYR A 155 -0.33 -18.42 -9.76
N THR A 156 0.18 -18.43 -10.99
CA THR A 156 0.99 -19.53 -11.52
C THR A 156 2.41 -19.03 -11.72
N CYS A 157 3.40 -19.88 -11.45
CA CYS A 157 4.77 -19.66 -11.90
C CYS A 157 4.93 -20.38 -13.24
N GLY A 158 4.72 -19.71 -14.35
CA GLY A 158 4.92 -20.29 -15.67
C GLY A 158 5.18 -19.21 -16.70
N ALA A 159 6.24 -19.39 -17.49
CA ALA A 159 6.47 -18.66 -18.73
C ALA A 159 5.33 -19.00 -19.72
N GLY A 160 4.19 -18.34 -19.55
CA GLY A 160 3.27 -18.05 -20.63
C GLY A 160 3.52 -16.62 -21.07
N ASN A 161 3.53 -16.38 -22.39
CA ASN A 161 3.56 -15.03 -22.91
C ASN A 161 2.38 -14.24 -22.33
N THR A 162 2.63 -13.07 -21.74
CA THR A 162 1.58 -12.19 -21.19
C THR A 162 1.37 -11.00 -22.11
N ALA A 163 0.20 -10.36 -22.07
CA ALA A 163 0.02 -9.13 -22.84
C ALA A 163 0.98 -8.04 -22.33
N PRO A 164 1.48 -7.14 -23.20
CA PRO A 164 2.33 -6.05 -22.78
C PRO A 164 1.66 -5.18 -21.72
N TYR A 165 2.45 -4.65 -20.80
CA TYR A 165 2.03 -3.57 -19.91
C TYR A 165 2.26 -2.22 -20.60
N ALA A 166 1.21 -1.39 -20.64
CA ALA A 166 1.29 -0.01 -21.10
C ALA A 166 1.28 0.96 -19.92
N ALA A 167 2.34 1.75 -19.78
CA ALA A 167 2.40 2.85 -18.84
C ALA A 167 1.56 4.04 -19.33
N ALA A 168 1.19 4.93 -18.40
CA ALA A 168 0.47 6.15 -18.75
C ALA A 168 1.37 7.10 -19.57
N ILE A 169 0.92 7.46 -20.78
CA ILE A 169 1.62 8.43 -21.62
C ILE A 169 1.21 9.86 -21.18
N PRO A 170 2.18 10.75 -20.89
CA PRO A 170 1.87 12.12 -20.48
C PRO A 170 1.06 12.88 -21.52
N ARG A 171 0.19 13.79 -21.05
CA ARG A 171 -0.59 14.65 -21.94
C ARG A 171 0.32 15.53 -22.80
N GLN A 172 0.08 15.48 -24.10
CA GLN A 172 0.77 16.31 -25.09
C GLN A 172 0.00 17.62 -25.26
N THR A 173 0.67 18.76 -25.02
CA THR A 173 0.05 20.08 -25.17
C THR A 173 0.74 20.85 -26.29
N LEU A 174 -0.05 21.30 -27.25
CA LEU A 174 0.38 22.03 -28.43
C LEU A 174 -0.37 23.34 -28.55
N GLN A 175 0.31 24.32 -29.14
CA GLN A 175 -0.33 25.53 -29.63
C GLN A 175 -1.11 25.23 -30.92
N GLN A 176 -2.13 26.02 -31.23
CA GLN A 176 -2.85 25.92 -32.50
C GLN A 176 -1.85 26.01 -33.67
N ASN A 177 -1.95 25.07 -34.61
CA ASN A 177 -1.02 24.88 -35.73
C ASN A 177 0.41 24.42 -35.35
N GLY A 178 0.67 24.13 -34.08
CA GLY A 178 1.93 23.52 -33.63
C GLY A 178 2.01 22.03 -33.95
N GLN A 179 3.24 21.51 -34.03
CA GLN A 179 3.50 20.08 -34.25
C GLN A 179 4.50 19.55 -33.22
N SER A 180 4.37 18.28 -32.85
CA SER A 180 5.36 17.52 -32.08
C SER A 180 5.73 16.29 -32.88
N THR A 181 6.98 16.22 -33.36
CA THR A 181 7.48 15.10 -34.17
C THR A 181 8.68 14.46 -33.47
N GLY A 182 8.73 13.13 -33.42
CA GLY A 182 9.84 12.33 -32.88
C GLY A 182 10.07 12.44 -31.37
N GLN A 183 9.24 13.18 -30.62
CA GLN A 183 9.47 13.42 -29.19
C GLN A 183 8.89 12.36 -28.26
N ILE A 184 7.94 11.55 -28.73
CA ILE A 184 7.26 10.55 -27.91
C ILE A 184 7.76 9.18 -28.34
N ASP A 185 8.72 8.64 -27.58
CA ASP A 185 9.26 7.29 -27.74
C ASP A 185 8.35 6.27 -27.04
N LEU A 186 7.54 5.53 -27.80
CA LEU A 186 6.56 4.58 -27.26
C LEU A 186 7.21 3.40 -26.54
N TRP A 187 8.46 3.06 -26.87
CA TRP A 187 9.19 1.99 -26.17
C TRP A 187 9.49 2.35 -24.72
N SER A 188 9.47 3.64 -24.38
CA SER A 188 9.60 4.09 -22.98
C SER A 188 8.31 3.87 -22.16
N TYR A 189 7.20 3.55 -22.82
CA TYR A 189 5.87 3.44 -22.20
C TYR A 189 5.23 2.06 -22.35
N ALA A 190 5.96 1.09 -22.90
CA ALA A 190 5.50 -0.29 -22.99
C ALA A 190 6.62 -1.22 -22.54
N ILE A 191 6.27 -2.18 -21.68
CA ILE A 191 7.17 -3.27 -21.29
C ILE A 191 6.42 -4.58 -21.40
N ASP A 192 7.14 -5.62 -21.80
CA ASP A 192 6.68 -6.98 -21.71
C ASP A 192 7.79 -7.84 -21.09
N MET A 193 7.41 -8.81 -20.26
CA MET A 193 8.39 -9.63 -19.52
C MET A 193 9.00 -10.73 -20.39
N GLN A 194 8.35 -11.07 -21.50
CA GLN A 194 8.74 -12.13 -22.42
C GLN A 194 9.23 -11.58 -23.75
N ASP A 195 8.72 -10.42 -24.18
CA ASP A 195 9.09 -9.74 -25.41
C ASP A 195 9.76 -8.37 -25.15
N PRO A 196 10.99 -8.14 -25.64
CA PRO A 196 11.61 -6.82 -25.51
C PRO A 196 10.90 -5.78 -26.41
N ALA A 197 11.02 -4.50 -26.09
CA ALA A 197 10.22 -3.45 -26.74
C ALA A 197 10.39 -3.37 -28.27
N GLU A 198 11.53 -3.85 -28.81
CA GLU A 198 11.82 -3.86 -30.25
C GLU A 198 10.95 -4.82 -31.06
N VAL A 199 10.40 -5.86 -30.44
CA VAL A 199 9.56 -6.86 -31.12
C VAL A 199 8.07 -6.65 -30.88
N LEU A 200 7.69 -5.66 -30.07
CA LEU A 200 6.30 -5.25 -29.90
C LEU A 200 5.81 -4.47 -31.13
N THR A 201 4.54 -4.63 -31.47
CA THR A 201 3.89 -3.93 -32.58
C THR A 201 2.98 -2.84 -32.05
N TYR A 202 3.12 -1.61 -32.57
CA TYR A 202 2.34 -0.43 -32.18
C TYR A 202 1.46 0.01 -33.34
N THR A 203 0.15 0.14 -33.09
CA THR A 203 -0.80 0.59 -34.12
C THR A 203 -1.76 1.63 -33.56
N LEU A 204 -2.12 2.62 -34.38
CA LEU A 204 -3.16 3.58 -34.01
C LEU A 204 -4.53 2.92 -34.12
N ALA A 205 -5.37 3.08 -33.11
CA ALA A 205 -6.75 2.62 -33.17
C ALA A 205 -7.50 3.38 -34.29
N SER A 206 -8.32 2.66 -35.05
CA SER A 206 -9.08 3.20 -36.20
C SER A 206 -10.12 4.27 -35.82
N SER A 207 -10.38 4.47 -34.54
CA SER A 207 -11.27 5.49 -33.97
C SER A 207 -10.58 6.81 -33.61
N ALA A 208 -9.27 6.94 -33.82
CA ALA A 208 -8.54 8.17 -33.52
C ALA A 208 -9.08 9.36 -34.34
N PRO A 209 -9.33 10.54 -33.73
CA PRO A 209 -9.81 11.69 -34.49
C PRO A 209 -8.76 12.13 -35.52
N ILE A 210 -9.08 11.99 -36.81
CA ILE A 210 -8.19 12.36 -37.94
C ILE A 210 -7.67 13.81 -37.81
N SER A 211 -8.45 14.68 -37.16
CA SER A 211 -8.12 16.09 -36.91
C SER A 211 -6.93 16.31 -35.95
N ALA A 212 -6.61 15.36 -35.07
CA ALA A 212 -5.44 15.42 -34.20
C ALA A 212 -4.12 15.16 -34.96
N GLY A 213 -4.21 14.61 -36.17
CA GLY A 213 -3.08 14.38 -37.08
C GLY A 213 -1.96 13.55 -36.47
N VAL A 214 -2.33 12.46 -35.79
CA VAL A 214 -1.37 11.56 -35.14
C VAL A 214 -0.86 10.53 -36.15
N SER A 215 0.45 10.32 -36.20
CA SER A 215 1.09 9.27 -36.98
C SER A 215 2.15 8.52 -36.18
N LEU A 216 2.55 7.35 -36.67
CA LEU A 216 3.60 6.50 -36.09
C LEU A 216 4.74 6.38 -37.09
N ASP A 217 5.96 6.62 -36.62
CA ASP A 217 7.19 6.40 -37.38
C ASP A 217 7.98 5.23 -36.77
N ASP A 218 8.51 4.37 -37.66
CA ASP A 218 9.41 3.26 -37.33
C ASP A 218 8.94 2.35 -36.18
N ASN A 219 7.62 2.21 -36.01
CA ASN A 219 7.02 1.40 -34.94
C ASN A 219 7.50 1.80 -33.52
N ARG A 220 7.84 3.09 -33.34
CA ARG A 220 8.45 3.59 -32.11
C ARG A 220 8.05 5.02 -31.75
N TYR A 221 8.12 5.94 -32.71
CA TYR A 221 7.89 7.35 -32.41
C TYR A 221 6.48 7.78 -32.79
N LEU A 222 5.77 8.39 -31.84
CA LEU A 222 4.48 9.00 -32.09
C LEU A 222 4.66 10.47 -32.48
N ASN A 223 4.09 10.85 -33.61
CA ASN A 223 4.03 12.23 -34.09
C ASN A 223 2.63 12.79 -33.95
N ILE A 224 2.54 14.09 -33.68
CA ILE A 224 1.27 14.82 -33.56
C ILE A 224 1.38 16.07 -34.42
N ALA A 225 0.62 16.09 -35.51
CA ALA A 225 0.55 17.17 -36.48
C ALA A 225 -0.91 17.53 -36.77
N PRO A 226 -1.60 18.23 -35.85
CA PRO A 226 -3.01 18.53 -35.97
C PRO A 226 -3.33 19.33 -37.24
N GLN A 227 -4.53 19.14 -37.79
CA GLN A 227 -4.97 19.91 -38.96
C GLN A 227 -4.97 21.40 -38.67
N GLN A 228 -4.74 22.22 -39.71
CA GLN A 228 -4.70 23.67 -39.58
C GLN A 228 -5.98 24.20 -38.92
N GLY A 229 -5.83 25.04 -37.90
CA GLY A 229 -6.94 25.62 -37.15
C GLY A 229 -7.53 24.72 -36.06
N PHE A 230 -7.10 23.46 -35.93
CA PHE A 230 -7.64 22.55 -34.91
C PHE A 230 -7.37 23.06 -33.48
N ILE A 231 -8.42 23.10 -32.67
CA ILE A 231 -8.39 23.34 -31.23
C ILE A 231 -9.24 22.24 -30.60
N GLY A 232 -8.75 21.61 -29.55
CA GLY A 232 -9.47 20.51 -28.92
C GLY A 232 -8.62 19.72 -27.94
N SER A 233 -9.24 18.71 -27.31
CA SER A 233 -8.52 17.80 -26.41
C SER A 233 -8.82 16.33 -26.71
N PRO A 234 -8.43 15.82 -27.90
CA PRO A 234 -8.70 14.44 -28.26
C PRO A 234 -7.81 13.48 -27.46
N THR A 235 -8.29 12.25 -27.27
CA THR A 235 -7.47 11.14 -26.78
C THR A 235 -7.30 10.14 -27.91
N VAL A 236 -6.05 9.77 -28.20
CA VAL A 236 -5.72 8.76 -29.21
C VAL A 236 -5.31 7.48 -28.51
N SER A 237 -5.82 6.34 -28.97
CA SER A 237 -5.48 5.03 -28.45
C SER A 237 -4.42 4.37 -29.34
N VAL A 238 -3.35 3.87 -28.72
CA VAL A 238 -2.31 3.06 -29.36
C VAL A 238 -2.47 1.63 -28.89
N LEU A 239 -2.79 0.72 -29.80
CA LEU A 239 -2.81 -0.72 -29.53
C LEU A 239 -1.37 -1.23 -29.60
N ILE A 240 -0.95 -1.95 -28.55
CA ILE A 240 0.39 -2.51 -28.40
C ILE A 240 0.22 -4.02 -28.30
N SER A 241 0.81 -4.75 -29.24
CA SER A 241 0.72 -6.21 -29.31
C SER A 241 2.10 -6.85 -29.22
N ASP A 242 2.17 -7.99 -28.56
CA ASP A 242 3.39 -8.81 -28.46
C ASP A 242 3.49 -9.85 -29.59
N THR A 243 4.54 -10.67 -29.57
CA THR A 243 4.77 -11.72 -30.58
C THR A 243 3.79 -12.90 -30.46
N GLY A 244 3.13 -13.03 -29.31
CA GLY A 244 2.04 -13.97 -29.08
C GLY A 244 0.64 -13.46 -29.44
N ASN A 245 0.52 -12.26 -30.02
CA ASN A 245 -0.73 -11.57 -30.35
C ASN A 245 -1.61 -11.20 -29.16
N LEU A 246 -1.07 -11.15 -27.94
CA LEU A 246 -1.76 -10.52 -26.82
C LEU A 246 -1.50 -9.02 -26.87
N ALA A 247 -2.50 -8.23 -26.50
CA ALA A 247 -2.47 -6.80 -26.72
C ALA A 247 -3.02 -6.00 -25.55
N THR A 248 -2.49 -4.79 -25.40
CA THR A 248 -2.99 -3.75 -24.50
C THR A 248 -3.20 -2.46 -25.26
N THR A 249 -3.82 -1.46 -24.63
CA THR A 249 -4.03 -0.14 -25.25
C THR A 249 -3.48 0.95 -24.35
N ALA A 250 -2.57 1.77 -24.88
CA ALA A 250 -2.13 3.01 -24.27
C ALA A 250 -3.01 4.18 -24.74
N SER A 251 -3.35 5.09 -23.83
CA SER A 251 -4.06 6.33 -24.17
C SER A 251 -3.09 7.50 -24.22
N VAL A 252 -3.16 8.29 -25.30
CA VAL A 252 -2.38 9.51 -25.51
C VAL A 252 -3.35 10.69 -25.48
N PRO A 253 -3.49 11.38 -24.34
CA PRO A 253 -4.28 12.59 -24.27
C PRO A 253 -3.53 13.75 -24.95
N ILE A 254 -4.20 14.44 -25.86
CA ILE A 254 -3.66 15.60 -26.60
C ILE A 254 -4.50 16.81 -26.21
N ALA A 255 -3.88 17.99 -26.14
CA ALA A 255 -4.56 19.27 -25.99
C ALA A 255 -3.96 20.29 -26.94
N VAL A 256 -4.73 20.75 -27.91
CA VAL A 256 -4.36 21.84 -28.83
C VAL A 256 -5.15 23.08 -28.42
N ARG A 257 -4.45 24.17 -28.09
CA ARG A 257 -5.04 25.39 -27.50
C ARG A 257 -4.72 26.62 -28.34
N ASP A 258 -5.63 27.58 -28.32
CA ASP A 258 -5.37 28.95 -28.76
C ASP A 258 -5.09 29.80 -27.50
N ASP A 259 -3.86 30.28 -27.37
CA ASP A 259 -3.40 31.08 -26.22
C ASP A 259 -4.03 32.49 -26.14
N ARG A 260 -5.04 32.79 -26.96
CA ARG A 260 -5.75 34.08 -26.95
C ARG A 260 -6.90 34.19 -25.94
N LEU A 261 -7.22 33.14 -25.17
CA LEU A 261 -8.29 33.19 -24.16
C LEU A 261 -7.82 32.72 -22.77
N VAL A 262 -7.88 33.64 -21.79
CA VAL A 262 -7.70 33.33 -20.37
C VAL A 262 -9.06 32.94 -19.78
N HIS A 263 -9.22 31.70 -19.33
CA HIS A 263 -10.42 31.25 -18.62
C HIS A 263 -10.19 31.22 -17.10
N LEU A 264 -11.03 31.93 -16.35
CA LEU A 264 -11.08 31.85 -14.88
C LEU A 264 -11.90 30.62 -14.43
N PRO A 265 -11.48 29.87 -13.40
CA PRO A 265 -12.18 28.66 -12.98
C PRO A 265 -13.45 28.97 -12.15
N VAL A 266 -14.54 28.25 -12.43
CA VAL A 266 -15.75 28.18 -11.60
C VAL A 266 -15.70 26.91 -10.75
N VAL A 267 -15.85 27.05 -9.44
CA VAL A 267 -15.81 25.94 -8.46
C VAL A 267 -17.21 25.37 -8.27
N LEU A 268 -17.42 24.09 -8.58
CA LEU A 268 -18.58 23.32 -8.11
C LEU A 268 -18.14 22.45 -6.92
N LYS A 269 -18.98 22.48 -5.88
CA LYS A 269 -18.80 21.90 -4.53
C LYS A 269 -17.89 20.67 -4.45
N GLN A 270 -16.86 20.74 -3.60
CA GLN A 270 -15.96 19.63 -3.26
C GLN A 270 -16.11 19.25 -1.78
N GLU A 271 -16.13 17.94 -1.52
CA GLU A 271 -15.99 17.40 -0.16
C GLU A 271 -14.50 17.35 0.19
N PRO A 272 -14.08 17.77 1.39
CA PRO A 272 -12.68 17.74 1.79
C PRO A 272 -12.17 16.29 1.93
N ILE A 273 -11.01 16.00 1.32
CA ILE A 273 -10.28 14.76 1.58
C ILE A 273 -9.88 14.76 3.07
N LYS A 274 -10.38 13.80 3.84
CA LYS A 274 -9.97 13.59 5.24
C LYS A 274 -8.67 12.77 5.25
N LEU A 275 -7.52 13.42 5.16
CA LEU A 275 -6.23 12.75 5.32
C LEU A 275 -5.98 12.42 6.80
N PRO A 276 -5.30 11.32 7.11
CA PRO A 276 -4.93 11.01 8.50
C PRO A 276 -4.02 12.11 9.05
N ALA A 277 -4.38 12.63 10.23
CA ALA A 277 -3.59 13.64 10.92
C ALA A 277 -2.32 13.06 11.57
N GLU A 278 -2.31 11.75 11.83
CA GLU A 278 -1.24 11.00 12.46
C GLU A 278 -0.86 9.81 11.59
N ILE A 279 0.44 9.63 11.40
CA ILE A 279 1.03 8.55 10.61
C ILE A 279 1.97 7.77 11.51
N TYR A 280 1.75 6.47 11.58
CA TYR A 280 2.53 5.53 12.40
C TYR A 280 3.73 4.98 11.62
N THR A 281 4.71 4.50 12.35
CA THR A 281 5.91 3.90 11.75
C THR A 281 5.56 2.62 11.00
N VAL A 282 6.25 2.40 9.89
CA VAL A 282 6.15 1.15 9.12
C VAL A 282 7.41 0.31 9.21
N GLU A 283 8.52 0.93 9.64
CA GLU A 283 9.79 0.24 9.79
C GLU A 283 10.68 1.00 10.77
N GLU A 284 11.34 0.28 11.68
CA GLU A 284 12.25 0.85 12.67
C GLU A 284 13.23 -0.21 13.18
N THR A 285 14.42 0.21 13.62
CA THR A 285 15.39 -0.68 14.26
C THR A 285 16.43 0.13 15.03
N ALA A 286 17.02 -0.46 16.06
CA ALA A 286 18.21 0.07 16.71
C ALA A 286 19.49 -0.50 16.09
N ILE A 287 20.59 0.26 16.20
CA ILE A 287 21.93 -0.19 15.87
C ILE A 287 22.88 0.21 17.00
N ASN A 288 23.84 -0.66 17.27
CA ASN A 288 24.72 -0.54 18.42
C ASN A 288 26.17 -0.86 18.02
N LEU A 289 27.07 0.10 18.22
CA LEU A 289 28.49 -0.06 17.94
C LEU A 289 29.17 -1.10 18.85
N THR A 290 28.65 -1.36 20.06
CA THR A 290 29.23 -2.37 20.95
C THR A 290 28.92 -3.81 20.52
N ALA A 291 27.91 -3.98 19.66
CA ALA A 291 27.57 -5.24 19.01
C ALA A 291 27.34 -5.00 17.51
N PRO A 292 28.42 -4.72 16.74
CA PRO A 292 28.29 -4.04 15.45
C PRO A 292 27.66 -4.87 14.34
N ASP A 293 27.60 -6.20 14.51
CA ASP A 293 26.95 -7.14 13.59
C ASP A 293 25.59 -7.64 14.12
N ALA A 294 25.15 -7.18 15.30
CA ALA A 294 23.84 -7.52 15.83
C ALA A 294 22.74 -6.72 15.12
N ASN A 295 21.60 -7.36 14.90
CA ASN A 295 20.38 -6.74 14.38
C ASN A 295 19.34 -6.63 15.50
N TYR A 296 18.57 -5.54 15.48
CA TYR A 296 17.59 -5.23 16.52
C TYR A 296 16.22 -4.86 15.90
N CYS A 297 15.80 -5.52 14.82
CA CYS A 297 14.56 -5.17 14.12
C CYS A 297 13.27 -5.44 14.91
N HIS A 298 13.36 -6.19 16.01
CA HIS A 298 12.26 -6.45 16.94
C HIS A 298 12.55 -5.89 18.33
N ALA A 299 13.49 -4.94 18.45
CA ALA A 299 13.73 -4.30 19.72
C ALA A 299 12.49 -3.50 20.14
N LEU A 300 12.09 -3.68 21.39
CA LEU A 300 10.96 -2.97 21.99
C LEU A 300 11.26 -1.48 22.22
N THR A 301 12.52 -1.07 22.06
CA THR A 301 12.95 0.30 22.31
C THR A 301 13.88 0.79 21.21
N MET A 302 13.77 2.08 20.91
CA MET A 302 14.72 2.83 20.09
C MET A 302 15.75 3.48 21.00
N VAL A 303 16.99 3.58 20.57
CA VAL A 303 18.08 4.14 21.36
C VAL A 303 18.90 5.15 20.56
N ALA A 304 19.30 6.23 21.23
CA ALA A 304 20.18 7.23 20.63
C ALA A 304 21.26 7.69 21.61
N GLY A 305 22.50 7.64 21.15
CA GLY A 305 23.72 7.99 21.88
C GLY A 305 24.90 8.03 20.92
N ASN A 306 26.12 8.10 21.43
CA ASN A 306 27.30 8.04 20.55
C ASN A 306 27.46 6.65 19.90
N ARG A 307 27.28 5.59 20.70
CA ARG A 307 27.38 4.19 20.24
C ARG A 307 26.05 3.58 19.81
N TYR A 308 24.96 4.35 19.88
CA TYR A 308 23.60 3.88 19.70
C TYR A 308 22.88 4.79 18.73
N ALA A 309 22.21 4.21 17.75
CA ALA A 309 21.34 4.97 16.87
C ALA A 309 20.08 4.15 16.56
N SER A 310 19.03 4.83 16.13
CA SER A 310 17.83 4.16 15.65
C SER A 310 17.39 4.71 14.32
N LEU A 311 16.95 3.81 13.45
CA LEU A 311 16.33 4.09 12.17
C LEU A 311 14.81 4.02 12.33
N ILE A 312 14.11 4.87 11.60
CA ILE A 312 12.64 4.97 11.64
C ILE A 312 12.11 5.43 10.28
N LYS A 313 11.01 4.84 9.83
CA LYS A 313 10.39 5.14 8.54
C LYS A 313 8.87 5.20 8.65
N PHE A 314 8.28 6.13 7.91
CA PHE A 314 6.84 6.36 7.83
C PHE A 314 6.35 6.16 6.40
N ASN A 315 5.14 5.64 6.23
CA ASN A 315 4.47 5.61 4.93
C ASN A 315 3.65 6.89 4.72
N VAL A 316 4.03 7.68 3.72
CA VAL A 316 3.34 8.93 3.34
C VAL A 316 2.67 8.84 1.96
N ALA A 317 2.59 7.64 1.37
CA ALA A 317 2.11 7.44 0.00
C ALA A 317 0.64 7.83 -0.20
N ASP A 318 -0.16 7.78 0.86
CA ASP A 318 -1.58 8.15 0.83
C ASP A 318 -1.81 9.67 0.82
N ILE A 319 -0.76 10.47 1.04
CA ILE A 319 -0.85 11.93 0.94
C ILE A 319 -0.72 12.32 -0.54
N PRO A 320 -1.73 12.99 -1.14
CA PRO A 320 -1.68 13.41 -2.53
C PRO A 320 -0.44 14.25 -2.83
N GLN A 321 0.19 13.99 -3.97
CA GLN A 321 1.28 14.83 -4.46
C GLN A 321 0.83 16.30 -4.56
N ARG A 322 1.75 17.23 -4.26
CA ARG A 322 1.51 18.69 -4.22
C ARG A 322 0.62 19.17 -3.05
N THR A 323 0.34 18.31 -2.07
CA THR A 323 -0.23 18.77 -0.79
C THR A 323 0.72 19.77 -0.14
N ILE A 324 0.18 20.92 0.26
CA ILE A 324 0.94 21.96 0.97
C ILE A 324 0.94 21.61 2.45
N ILE A 325 2.11 21.25 2.97
CA ILE A 325 2.33 20.97 4.39
C ILE A 325 2.59 22.29 5.11
N GLN A 326 1.69 22.62 6.03
CA GLN A 326 1.82 23.79 6.91
C GLN A 326 2.74 23.51 8.10
N GLY A 327 2.77 22.25 8.55
CA GLY A 327 3.69 21.79 9.59
C GLY A 327 3.71 20.27 9.65
N ALA A 328 4.86 19.69 9.95
CA ALA A 328 4.97 18.27 10.27
C ALA A 328 5.89 18.05 11.47
N GLN A 329 5.47 17.18 12.38
CA GLN A 329 6.12 16.93 13.67
C GLN A 329 6.32 15.45 13.89
N LEU A 330 7.56 15.04 14.21
CA LEU A 330 7.86 13.69 14.68
C LEU A 330 7.91 13.69 16.21
N SER A 331 7.00 12.99 16.85
CA SER A 331 6.93 12.84 18.30
C SER A 331 7.48 11.48 18.74
N LEU A 332 8.40 11.50 19.71
CA LEU A 332 9.05 10.34 20.30
C LEU A 332 8.86 10.36 21.83
N TYR A 333 8.51 9.22 22.41
CA TYR A 333 8.29 9.10 23.85
C TYR A 333 9.51 8.48 24.53
N LEU A 334 10.16 9.23 25.42
CA LEU A 334 11.32 8.80 26.21
C LEU A 334 10.86 7.94 27.39
N ILE A 335 11.42 6.74 27.54
CA ILE A 335 11.08 5.78 28.60
C ILE A 335 12.24 5.46 29.51
N GLY A 336 13.46 5.81 29.11
CA GLY A 336 14.64 5.51 29.88
C GLY A 336 15.89 6.17 29.36
N SER A 337 16.97 6.00 30.10
CA SER A 337 18.31 6.40 29.67
C SER A 337 19.37 5.71 30.52
N LEU A 338 20.51 5.42 29.90
CA LEU A 338 21.72 5.00 30.60
C LEU A 338 22.71 6.16 30.56
N ASP A 339 22.82 6.91 31.63
CA ASP A 339 23.73 8.06 31.70
C ASP A 339 23.96 8.51 33.14
N ARG A 340 24.82 9.49 33.34
CA ARG A 340 24.99 10.13 34.64
C ARG A 340 23.74 10.94 35.02
N PRO A 341 23.35 10.99 36.30
CA PRO A 341 22.29 11.88 36.77
C PRO A 341 22.55 13.32 36.33
N THR A 342 21.50 14.07 35.98
CA THR A 342 21.55 15.48 35.48
C THR A 342 22.21 15.71 34.12
N SER A 343 22.67 14.66 33.44
CA SER A 343 23.24 14.78 32.09
C SER A 343 22.19 15.12 31.03
N THR A 344 22.63 15.71 29.93
CA THR A 344 21.80 15.97 28.74
C THR A 344 22.60 15.58 27.50
N ARG A 345 21.94 14.94 26.54
CA ARG A 345 22.55 14.50 25.28
C ARG A 345 21.90 15.26 24.13
N ALA A 346 22.71 15.77 23.21
CA ALA A 346 22.23 16.40 21.99
C ALA A 346 21.88 15.31 20.98
N ILE A 347 20.61 14.93 20.89
CA ILE A 347 20.13 13.92 19.97
C ILE A 347 19.69 14.60 18.67
N GLY A 348 20.35 14.23 17.58
CA GLY A 348 20.08 14.73 16.24
C GLY A 348 19.24 13.76 15.43
N LEU A 349 18.41 14.32 14.56
CA LEU A 349 17.60 13.62 13.58
C LEU A 349 18.19 13.88 12.19
N TYR A 350 18.50 12.82 11.46
CA TYR A 350 19.18 12.87 10.18
C TYR A 350 18.33 12.22 9.10
N ARG A 351 18.40 12.76 7.88
CA ARG A 351 17.78 12.11 6.73
C ARG A 351 18.61 10.91 6.28
N VAL A 352 17.96 9.77 6.06
CA VAL A 352 18.60 8.60 5.44
C VAL A 352 18.57 8.77 3.92
N ASN A 353 19.62 8.37 3.20
CA ASN A 353 19.69 8.50 1.74
C ASN A 353 19.95 7.19 0.99
N ALA A 354 19.85 6.04 1.68
CA ALA A 354 19.94 4.71 1.10
C ALA A 354 18.78 3.83 1.60
N PRO A 355 18.29 2.88 0.78
CA PRO A 355 17.25 1.95 1.20
C PRO A 355 17.77 1.02 2.30
N TRP A 356 16.87 0.60 3.18
CA TRP A 356 17.17 -0.34 4.25
C TRP A 356 15.94 -1.18 4.57
N LEU A 357 16.19 -2.35 5.17
CA LEU A 357 15.18 -3.20 5.77
C LEU A 357 15.56 -3.46 7.23
N ALA A 358 14.63 -3.30 8.16
CA ALA A 358 14.92 -3.33 9.60
C ALA A 358 15.75 -4.55 10.01
N CYS A 359 15.37 -5.75 9.55
CA CYS A 359 16.05 -7.02 9.92
C CYS A 359 17.37 -7.30 9.18
N ASN A 360 17.79 -6.42 8.27
CA ASN A 360 19.05 -6.55 7.53
C ASN A 360 20.10 -5.50 7.94
N VAL A 361 19.71 -4.55 8.79
CA VAL A 361 20.59 -3.46 9.22
C VAL A 361 21.30 -3.81 10.52
N THR A 362 22.62 -3.62 10.54
CA THR A 362 23.46 -3.66 11.73
C THR A 362 24.21 -2.35 11.83
N TRP A 363 25.05 -2.16 12.85
CA TRP A 363 25.94 -0.98 12.87
C TRP A 363 26.86 -0.95 11.65
N ASN A 364 27.39 -2.09 11.22
CA ASN A 364 28.31 -2.18 10.09
C ASN A 364 27.61 -2.03 8.73
N THR A 365 26.33 -2.40 8.61
CA THR A 365 25.55 -2.33 7.36
C THR A 365 24.56 -1.16 7.32
N GLN A 366 24.63 -0.24 8.28
CA GLN A 366 23.72 0.90 8.38
C GLN A 366 23.70 1.74 7.09
N PRO A 367 22.52 2.26 6.68
CA PRO A 367 22.42 3.09 5.50
C PRO A 367 23.17 4.40 5.70
N ALA A 368 23.65 4.97 4.59
CA ALA A 368 24.24 6.30 4.63
C ALA A 368 23.18 7.35 5.04
N VAL A 369 23.65 8.39 5.73
CA VAL A 369 22.85 9.55 6.13
C VAL A 369 23.30 10.79 5.37
N ALA A 370 22.36 11.68 5.12
CA ALA A 370 22.58 12.99 4.50
C ALA A 370 22.62 14.09 5.58
N GLU A 371 21.88 15.18 5.39
CA GLU A 371 21.85 16.31 6.32
C GLU A 371 21.15 16.00 7.66
N GLU A 372 21.55 16.75 8.69
CA GLU A 372 20.83 16.85 9.95
C GLU A 372 19.59 17.75 9.75
N LEU A 373 18.42 17.24 10.11
CA LEU A 373 17.14 17.96 10.02
C LEU A 373 16.87 18.81 11.26
N GLY A 374 17.39 18.40 12.41
CA GLY A 374 17.28 19.12 13.67
C GLY A 374 17.87 18.33 14.83
N ARG A 375 17.97 18.98 16.00
CA ARG A 375 18.47 18.37 17.24
C ARG A 375 17.71 18.83 18.47
N LEU A 376 17.63 17.98 19.47
CA LEU A 376 17.08 18.26 20.79
C LEU A 376 18.08 17.90 21.88
N ASN A 377 18.06 18.67 22.96
CA ASN A 377 18.84 18.39 24.17
C ASN A 377 17.97 17.55 25.12
N ILE A 378 18.20 16.24 25.14
CA ILE A 378 17.35 15.28 25.86
C ILE A 378 18.00 14.92 27.20
N PRO A 379 17.36 15.23 28.35
CA PRO A 379 17.91 14.99 29.67
C PRO A 379 17.93 13.49 30.01
N HIS A 380 18.70 13.12 31.04
CA HIS A 380 18.56 11.82 31.70
C HIS A 380 17.25 11.80 32.49
N SER A 381 16.20 11.28 31.88
CA SER A 381 14.85 11.14 32.44
C SER A 381 14.09 9.98 31.79
N SER A 382 12.83 9.79 32.19
CA SER A 382 11.82 8.92 31.58
C SER A 382 10.49 9.66 31.51
N ASP A 383 9.50 9.05 30.85
CA ASP A 383 8.10 9.48 30.82
C ASP A 383 7.86 10.88 30.26
N GLN A 384 8.54 11.20 29.15
CA GLN A 384 8.45 12.51 28.52
C GLN A 384 8.45 12.41 26.99
N GLN A 385 7.56 13.16 26.33
CA GLN A 385 7.53 13.27 24.87
C GLN A 385 8.46 14.38 24.38
N PHE A 386 9.13 14.13 23.26
CA PHE A 386 9.99 15.07 22.53
C PHE A 386 9.58 15.12 21.06
N THR A 387 9.64 16.32 20.47
CA THR A 387 9.11 16.53 19.11
C THR A 387 10.12 17.25 18.22
N TYR A 388 10.36 16.70 17.02
CA TYR A 388 11.19 17.29 15.98
C TYR A 388 10.30 17.92 14.90
N ASP A 389 10.66 19.10 14.41
CA ASP A 389 10.08 19.67 13.19
C ASP A 389 10.67 18.96 11.97
N VAL A 390 9.82 18.33 11.18
CA VAL A 390 10.16 17.59 9.96
C VAL A 390 9.40 18.12 8.74
N THR A 391 8.85 19.34 8.83
CA THR A 391 8.03 19.97 7.78
C THR A 391 8.70 19.94 6.41
N GLY A 392 9.95 20.37 6.33
CA GLY A 392 10.67 20.47 5.06
C GLY A 392 10.93 19.11 4.40
N VAL A 393 11.34 18.11 5.18
CA VAL A 393 11.64 16.77 4.63
C VAL A 393 10.37 16.05 4.19
N VAL A 394 9.27 16.17 4.95
CA VAL A 394 7.97 15.59 4.61
C VAL A 394 7.40 16.26 3.35
N GLN A 395 7.48 17.58 3.22
CA GLN A 395 7.09 18.28 1.99
C GLN A 395 7.90 17.80 0.78
N GLY A 396 9.20 17.56 0.94
CA GLY A 396 10.06 17.00 -0.10
C GLY A 396 9.69 15.58 -0.51
N TRP A 397 9.30 14.72 0.45
CA TRP A 397 8.79 13.38 0.17
C TRP A 397 7.51 13.41 -0.66
N ILE A 398 6.54 14.24 -0.26
CA ILE A 398 5.23 14.37 -0.92
C ILE A 398 5.37 14.96 -2.34
N ASN A 399 6.31 15.87 -2.55
CA ASN A 399 6.58 16.46 -3.86
C ASN A 399 7.40 15.55 -4.78
N GLY A 400 7.87 14.39 -4.30
CA GLY A 400 8.78 13.51 -5.03
C GLY A 400 10.18 14.10 -5.25
N GLN A 401 10.53 15.17 -4.54
CA GLN A 401 11.84 15.84 -4.63
C GLN A 401 12.89 15.16 -3.76
N ILE A 402 12.45 14.51 -2.69
CA ILE A 402 13.30 13.76 -1.76
C ILE A 402 12.74 12.33 -1.70
N PRO A 403 13.51 11.29 -2.01
CA PRO A 403 13.09 9.91 -1.78
C PRO A 403 12.86 9.65 -0.28
N ASN A 404 11.74 9.02 0.08
CA ASN A 404 11.48 8.64 1.47
C ASN A 404 12.24 7.35 1.83
N MET A 405 13.45 7.54 2.37
CA MET A 405 14.30 6.46 2.88
C MET A 405 14.31 6.39 4.41
N GLY A 406 13.41 7.12 5.10
CA GLY A 406 13.36 7.19 6.56
C GLY A 406 14.36 8.18 7.17
N LEU A 407 14.49 8.09 8.49
CA LEU A 407 15.24 8.99 9.36
C LEU A 407 16.13 8.18 10.30
N LEU A 408 17.22 8.80 10.76
CA LEU A 408 18.15 8.22 11.74
C LEU A 408 18.29 9.16 12.94
N LEU A 409 18.13 8.61 14.14
CA LEU A 409 18.29 9.28 15.42
C LEU A 409 19.65 8.89 16.02
N LYS A 410 20.53 9.86 16.30
CA LYS A 410 21.83 9.62 16.96
C LYS A 410 22.34 10.86 17.69
N GLU A 411 23.29 10.68 18.60
CA GLU A 411 23.93 11.83 19.26
C GLU A 411 24.78 12.68 18.29
N VAL A 412 24.72 14.00 18.44
CA VAL A 412 25.51 14.95 17.65
C VAL A 412 26.85 15.23 18.32
N GLY A 413 27.95 15.17 17.56
CA GLY A 413 29.23 15.74 17.97
C GLY A 413 29.98 14.98 19.07
N ALA A 414 29.64 13.73 19.37
CA ALA A 414 30.26 13.00 20.46
C ALA A 414 31.65 12.42 20.07
N ALA A 415 32.73 13.09 20.50
CA ALA A 415 34.10 12.58 20.42
C ALA A 415 34.44 11.54 21.51
N ASN A 416 33.56 11.37 22.50
CA ASN A 416 33.77 10.50 23.66
C ASN A 416 32.99 9.19 23.50
N ARG A 417 33.69 8.07 23.41
CA ARG A 417 33.12 6.73 23.16
C ARG A 417 32.42 6.10 24.39
N ASP A 418 31.68 6.88 25.17
CA ASP A 418 30.91 6.33 26.30
C ASP A 418 29.68 5.54 25.83
N GLU A 419 29.21 4.64 26.69
CA GLU A 419 28.10 3.70 26.39
C GLU A 419 26.74 4.30 26.78
N SER A 420 26.64 5.61 26.85
CA SER A 420 25.44 6.30 27.29
C SER A 420 24.45 6.50 26.15
N TYR A 421 23.16 6.43 26.48
CA TYR A 421 22.07 6.60 25.52
C TYR A 421 20.79 7.15 26.14
N ARG A 422 19.88 7.56 25.26
CA ARG A 422 18.47 7.84 25.52
C ARG A 422 17.62 6.75 24.88
N GLU A 423 16.59 6.32 25.59
CA GLU A 423 15.74 5.19 25.20
C GLU A 423 14.31 5.67 24.97
N PHE A 424 13.80 5.42 23.77
CA PHE A 424 12.48 5.80 23.31
C PHE A 424 11.64 4.54 23.02
N VAL A 425 10.33 4.70 23.05
CA VAL A 425 9.38 3.66 22.67
C VAL A 425 9.56 3.29 21.19
N ALA A 426 9.64 1.99 20.90
CA ALA A 426 9.38 1.47 19.55
C ALA A 426 7.89 1.15 19.39
N SER A 427 7.38 1.11 18.17
CA SER A 427 5.96 0.90 17.86
C SER A 427 5.37 -0.39 18.44
N SER A 428 6.21 -1.40 18.70
CA SER A 428 5.80 -2.70 19.21
C SER A 428 5.69 -2.78 20.75
N PHE A 429 5.92 -1.69 21.49
CA PHE A 429 6.09 -1.77 22.95
C PHE A 429 4.94 -1.17 23.78
N THR A 430 4.35 -0.02 23.40
CA THR A 430 3.31 0.65 24.22
C THR A 430 2.31 1.49 23.38
N ASP A 431 1.32 2.08 24.05
CA ASP A 431 0.35 3.05 23.51
C ASP A 431 0.96 4.41 23.06
N PHE A 432 2.27 4.61 23.23
CA PHE A 432 2.97 5.85 22.83
C PHE A 432 4.01 5.60 21.73
N PRO A 433 3.61 5.04 20.56
CA PRO A 433 4.53 4.78 19.47
C PRO A 433 5.12 6.08 18.93
N PRO A 434 6.22 6.01 18.15
CA PRO A 434 6.65 7.14 17.35
C PRO A 434 5.53 7.56 16.38
N VAL A 435 5.16 8.85 16.40
CA VAL A 435 4.07 9.38 15.57
C VAL A 435 4.57 10.55 14.74
N LEU A 436 4.24 10.52 13.44
CA LEU A 436 4.38 11.65 12.54
C LEU A 436 3.03 12.38 12.42
N THR A 437 2.93 13.58 12.98
CA THR A 437 1.74 14.43 12.88
C THR A 437 1.91 15.44 11.76
N ILE A 438 0.94 15.54 10.86
CA ILE A 438 0.99 16.44 9.70
C ILE A 438 -0.19 17.41 9.72
N GLN A 439 0.13 18.69 9.67
CA GLN A 439 -0.79 19.78 9.39
C GLN A 439 -0.62 20.19 7.93
N TYR A 440 -1.70 20.11 7.17
CA TYR A 440 -1.74 20.53 5.77
C TYR A 440 -2.76 21.65 5.63
N GLN A 441 -2.52 22.55 4.68
CA GLN A 441 -3.57 23.47 4.27
C GLN A 441 -4.68 22.62 3.65
N ASN A 442 -5.96 22.86 4.01
CA ASN A 442 -7.09 22.30 3.25
C ASN A 442 -7.02 22.86 1.82
N GLY A 443 -6.20 22.22 1.00
CA GLY A 443 -5.93 22.58 -0.38
C GLY A 443 -7.01 21.96 -1.24
N VAL A 444 -7.74 22.81 -1.93
CA VAL A 444 -8.60 22.45 -3.06
C VAL A 444 -7.77 21.59 -4.02
N VAL A 445 -8.09 20.31 -4.16
CA VAL A 445 -7.62 19.55 -5.33
C VAL A 445 -8.38 20.15 -6.50
N VAL A 446 -7.72 20.96 -7.35
CA VAL A 446 -8.34 21.37 -8.61
C VAL A 446 -8.50 20.09 -9.45
N SER A 447 -9.69 19.50 -9.41
CA SER A 447 -10.04 18.47 -10.38
C SER A 447 -10.02 19.16 -11.74
N GLN A 448 -9.14 18.69 -12.63
CA GLN A 448 -9.40 18.90 -14.04
C GLN A 448 -10.70 18.20 -14.37
N GLN A 449 -11.73 18.95 -14.72
CA GLN A 449 -12.86 18.39 -15.44
C GLN A 449 -13.00 19.07 -16.80
N LEU A 450 -13.28 18.22 -17.78
CA LEU A 450 -13.53 18.51 -19.19
C LEU A 450 -14.70 19.49 -19.33
N PRO A 451 -14.65 20.44 -20.28
CA PRO A 451 -15.79 21.31 -20.54
C PRO A 451 -16.94 20.50 -21.15
N VAL A 452 -18.10 20.57 -20.50
CA VAL A 452 -19.40 20.40 -21.17
C VAL A 452 -19.75 21.77 -21.77
N GLN A 453 -19.79 21.88 -23.10
CA GLN A 453 -20.46 23.01 -23.72
C GLN A 453 -21.95 22.69 -23.84
N ALA A 454 -22.78 23.46 -23.14
CA ALA A 454 -24.08 23.83 -23.64
C ALA A 454 -23.88 25.04 -24.56
N GLU A 455 -23.98 24.83 -25.86
CA GLU A 455 -24.16 25.93 -26.80
C GLU A 455 -25.62 26.40 -26.72
N HIS A 456 -25.84 27.69 -26.53
CA HIS A 456 -26.97 28.37 -27.14
C HIS A 456 -26.45 29.63 -27.82
N THR A 457 -26.30 29.50 -29.13
CA THR A 457 -26.08 30.59 -30.09
C THR A 457 -27.33 31.45 -30.20
N GLU A 458 -27.16 32.77 -30.17
CA GLU A 458 -28.17 33.72 -30.60
C GLU A 458 -28.04 33.91 -32.12
N ALA A 459 -29.01 33.42 -32.88
CA ALA A 459 -29.23 33.79 -34.28
C ALA A 459 -30.73 33.74 -34.62
N ALA A 460 -31.24 34.92 -35.01
CA ALA A 460 -32.48 35.29 -35.70
C ALA A 460 -33.58 34.23 -35.99
N ALA A 461 -34.77 34.53 -35.43
CA ALA A 461 -36.16 34.38 -35.92
C ALA A 461 -36.51 33.36 -37.03
N GLU A 462 -37.39 32.40 -36.71
CA GLU A 462 -38.82 32.30 -37.12
C GLU A 462 -39.47 31.09 -36.38
N PRO A 463 -40.81 31.07 -36.16
CA PRO A 463 -41.40 30.44 -34.99
C PRO A 463 -41.78 28.99 -35.24
N TYR A 464 -41.33 28.09 -34.38
CA TYR A 464 -41.93 26.77 -34.26
C TYR A 464 -42.58 26.62 -32.89
N SER A 465 -43.90 26.68 -32.95
CA SER A 465 -44.92 26.37 -31.98
C SER A 465 -44.60 25.17 -31.08
N VAL A 466 -44.78 25.37 -29.78
CA VAL A 466 -44.94 24.31 -28.78
C VAL A 466 -46.22 23.54 -29.09
N MET A 467 -46.09 22.28 -29.52
CA MET A 467 -47.18 21.31 -29.45
C MET A 467 -46.83 20.25 -28.42
N TRP A 468 -47.59 20.25 -27.33
CA TRP A 468 -47.78 19.10 -26.47
C TRP A 468 -48.49 18.01 -27.26
N SER A 469 -48.05 16.75 -27.12
CA SER A 469 -48.97 15.61 -27.11
C SER A 469 -48.28 14.33 -26.61
N PRO A 470 -48.93 13.55 -25.73
CA PRO A 470 -48.39 12.39 -25.01
C PRO A 470 -48.77 11.07 -25.67
N THR A 471 -48.04 9.99 -25.40
CA THR A 471 -48.47 8.56 -25.47
C THR A 471 -47.23 7.69 -25.24
N ALA A 472 -47.22 6.55 -24.55
CA ALA A 472 -48.15 5.83 -23.70
C ALA A 472 -47.30 4.78 -22.98
N LEU A 473 -47.46 4.59 -21.66
CA LEU A 473 -47.10 3.33 -21.03
C LEU A 473 -48.38 2.75 -20.43
N VAL A 474 -48.79 1.62 -20.99
CA VAL A 474 -50.01 0.88 -20.66
C VAL A 474 -49.84 0.24 -19.28
N CYS A 475 -50.82 0.48 -18.39
CA CYS A 475 -51.02 -0.32 -17.18
C CYS A 475 -51.82 -1.60 -17.52
N GLY A 476 -51.38 -2.74 -16.98
CA GLY A 476 -52.18 -3.95 -16.81
C GLY A 476 -51.80 -4.58 -15.47
N GLY A 477 -52.73 -4.56 -14.52
CA GLY A 477 -52.46 -4.86 -13.11
C GLY A 477 -52.57 -6.33 -12.71
N ALA A 478 -52.05 -6.61 -11.52
CA ALA A 478 -52.56 -7.58 -10.55
C ALA A 478 -51.99 -7.23 -9.16
N ALA A 479 -52.82 -7.43 -8.14
CA ALA A 479 -52.65 -7.00 -6.75
C ALA A 479 -51.53 -7.74 -5.99
N GLY A 480 -50.99 -7.10 -4.95
CA GLY A 480 -50.22 -7.77 -3.90
C GLY A 480 -49.17 -6.89 -3.21
N ASP A 481 -49.51 -6.41 -2.01
CA ASP A 481 -48.64 -6.11 -0.86
C ASP A 481 -47.52 -5.05 -0.90
N MET A 482 -47.83 -3.91 -0.25
CA MET A 482 -47.16 -3.39 0.96
C MET A 482 -45.62 -3.54 1.09
N THR A 483 -44.90 -2.41 1.13
CA THR A 483 -44.27 -1.82 2.36
C THR A 483 -43.00 -1.00 2.03
N MET A 484 -43.11 0.30 2.29
CA MET A 484 -42.14 1.22 2.91
C MET A 484 -40.64 0.82 2.99
N CYS A 485 -39.80 1.52 2.22
CA CYS A 485 -38.36 1.63 2.48
C CYS A 485 -38.10 2.74 3.51
N LEU A 486 -37.70 2.36 4.72
CA LEU A 486 -36.94 3.23 5.62
C LEU A 486 -35.46 2.95 5.40
N ALA A 487 -34.71 3.97 5.03
CA ALA A 487 -33.26 3.92 5.00
C ALA A 487 -32.70 3.97 6.44
N LYS A 488 -31.78 3.06 6.74
CA LYS A 488 -30.64 3.31 7.61
C LYS A 488 -29.39 2.97 6.84
#